data_AF-A0A7Z9M6X9-F1
#
_entry.id   AF-A0A7Z9M6X9-F1
#
_cell.length_a   1.000
_cell.length_b   1.000
_cell.length_c   1.000
_cell.angle_alpha   90.00
_cell.angle_beta   90.00
_cell.angle_gamma   90.00
#
_symmetry.space_group_name_H-M   'P 1'
#
loop_
_entity.id
_entity.type
_entity.pdbx_description
1 polymer ?
#
loop_
_entity_poly.entity_id
_entity_poly.type
_entity_poly.pdbx_seq_one_letter_code
_entity_poly.pdbx_strand_id
1 'polypeptide(L)'
;MLVVSCSEKQNRPNIIYILADDLGYGELGIYGQEIIETPHIDALAKTGMRFSQHYSGSPVCAPSRSVLMTGQHSGHTHIRGNDEWTERGDTWNYAAM
;
A
#
# COMPACT_ATOMS: atom_id res chain seq x y z
N MET A 1 38.79 23.61 21.95
CA MET A 1 37.90 24.42 21.08
C MET A 1 36.99 23.44 20.35
N LEU A 2 35.77 23.27 20.85
CA LEU A 2 34.78 22.37 20.28
C LEU A 2 33.90 23.23 19.36
N VAL A 3 33.99 23.04 18.05
CA VAL A 3 33.07 23.65 17.09
C VAL A 3 31.96 22.64 16.85
N VAL A 4 30.82 22.83 17.51
CA VAL A 4 29.58 22.12 17.19
C VAL A 4 28.83 22.96 16.17
N SER A 5 28.78 22.49 14.93
CA SER A 5 27.85 23.01 13.94
C SER A 5 26.48 22.38 14.21
N CYS A 6 25.52 23.18 14.67
CA CYS A 6 24.11 22.82 14.58
C CYS A 6 23.73 22.84 13.10
N SER A 7 23.90 21.71 12.41
CA SER A 7 23.11 21.46 11.23
C SER A 7 21.69 21.23 11.73
N GLU A 8 20.74 22.09 11.34
CA GLU A 8 19.32 21.80 11.56
C GLU A 8 19.04 20.43 10.94
N LYS A 9 18.93 19.40 11.78
CA LYS A 9 18.35 18.13 11.34
C LYS A 9 17.00 18.51 10.76
N GLN A 10 16.82 18.25 9.47
CA GLN A 10 15.50 18.20 8.86
C GLN A 10 14.67 17.23 9.72
N ASN A 11 13.92 17.77 10.68
CA ASN A 11 13.14 17.01 11.66
C ASN A 11 11.90 16.34 11.02
N ARG A 12 11.81 16.36 9.70
CA ARG A 12 10.75 15.73 8.92
C ARG A 12 11.32 14.42 8.37
N PRO A 13 10.83 13.26 8.82
CA PRO A 13 11.26 12.00 8.24
C PRO A 13 10.81 11.93 6.77
N ASN A 14 11.58 11.22 5.96
CA ASN A 14 11.08 10.79 4.66
C ASN A 14 10.05 9.69 4.87
N ILE A 15 8.90 9.79 4.21
CA ILE A 15 7.84 8.79 4.26
C ILE A 15 7.87 8.02 2.94
N ILE A 16 8.13 6.72 3.02
CA ILE A 16 8.05 5.80 1.88
C ILE A 16 6.85 4.90 2.12
N TYR A 17 5.86 4.97 1.23
CA TYR A 17 4.67 4.12 1.26
C TYR A 17 4.76 3.08 0.14
N ILE A 18 4.89 1.80 0.51
CA ILE A 18 4.98 0.67 -0.43
C ILE A 18 3.64 -0.07 -0.37
N LEU A 19 2.98 -0.19 -1.52
CA LEU A 19 1.71 -0.89 -1.68
C LEU A 19 1.87 -1.97 -2.76
N ALA A 20 1.70 -3.23 -2.37
CA ALA A 20 1.58 -4.34 -3.30
C ALA A 20 0.10 -4.53 -3.67
N ASP A 21 -0.20 -4.73 -4.96
CA ASP A 21 -1.54 -5.06 -5.42
C ASP A 21 -1.81 -6.56 -5.23
N ASP A 22 -3.03 -6.90 -4.82
CA ASP A 22 -3.51 -8.28 -4.63
C ASP A 22 -2.67 -9.20 -3.73
N LEU A 23 -1.72 -8.66 -2.94
CA LEU A 23 -0.92 -9.44 -2.00
C LEU A 23 -1.79 -9.95 -0.83
N GLY A 24 -1.96 -11.26 -0.75
CA GLY A 24 -2.71 -11.92 0.30
C GLY A 24 -2.02 -11.84 1.66
N TYR A 25 -2.81 -11.71 2.74
CA TYR A 25 -2.30 -11.67 4.11
C TYR A 25 -1.43 -12.89 4.46
N GLY A 26 -1.80 -14.07 3.97
CA GLY A 26 -1.08 -15.31 4.21
C GLY A 26 0.11 -15.55 3.29
N GLU A 27 0.48 -14.64 2.39
CA GLU A 27 1.52 -14.89 1.38
C GLU A 27 2.93 -14.47 1.83
N LEU A 28 3.06 -13.85 3.00
CA LEU A 28 4.33 -13.41 3.56
C LEU A 28 4.84 -14.37 4.65
N GLY A 29 6.14 -14.63 4.67
CA GLY A 29 6.78 -15.50 5.67
C GLY A 29 6.48 -15.08 7.11
N ILE A 30 6.46 -13.77 7.38
CA ILE A 30 6.09 -13.23 8.71
C ILE A 30 4.63 -13.45 9.15
N TYR A 31 3.77 -13.95 8.28
CA TYR A 31 2.41 -14.38 8.59
C TYR A 31 2.25 -15.91 8.53
N GLY A 32 3.34 -16.65 8.34
CA GLY A 32 3.41 -18.10 8.58
C GLY A 32 3.41 -18.98 7.34
N GLN A 33 3.50 -18.44 6.12
CA GLN A 33 3.71 -19.29 4.95
C GLN A 33 5.19 -19.68 4.77
N GLU A 34 5.43 -20.81 4.12
CA GLU A 34 6.74 -21.48 4.08
C GLU A 34 7.29 -21.69 2.66
N ILE A 35 6.52 -21.35 1.61
CA ILE A 35 6.86 -21.69 0.21
C ILE A 35 7.54 -20.53 -0.51
N ILE A 36 7.02 -19.31 -0.34
CA ILE A 36 7.48 -18.10 -1.01
C ILE A 36 8.56 -17.44 -0.15
N GLU A 37 9.72 -17.13 -0.71
CA GLU A 37 10.76 -16.44 0.05
C GLU A 37 10.52 -14.94 0.09
N THR A 38 10.29 -14.36 1.27
CA THR A 38 10.07 -12.91 1.47
C THR A 38 11.11 -12.26 2.40
N PRO A 39 12.42 -12.53 2.26
CA PRO A 39 13.43 -12.21 3.28
C PRO A 39 13.56 -10.71 3.59
N HIS A 40 13.34 -9.84 2.60
CA HIS A 40 13.42 -8.38 2.79
C HIS A 40 12.21 -7.83 3.56
N ILE A 41 11.01 -8.32 3.26
CA ILE A 41 9.78 -7.94 3.98
C ILE A 41 9.84 -8.48 5.41
N ASP A 42 10.34 -9.70 5.58
CA ASP A 42 10.51 -10.32 6.89
C ASP A 42 11.50 -9.55 7.77
N ALA A 43 12.60 -9.08 7.18
CA ALA A 43 13.57 -8.23 7.87
C ALA A 43 12.99 -6.87 8.29
N LEU A 44 12.15 -6.25 7.45
CA LEU A 44 11.43 -5.02 7.80
C LEU A 44 10.49 -5.23 8.98
N ALA A 45 9.75 -6.34 9.00
CA ALA A 45 8.84 -6.65 10.11
C ALA A 45 9.59 -6.96 11.43
N LYS A 46 10.78 -7.57 11.38
CA LYS A 46 11.62 -7.83 12.57
C LYS A 46 12.19 -6.57 13.21
N THR A 47 12.45 -5.53 12.41
CA THR A 47 13.06 -4.27 12.86
C THR A 47 12.05 -3.15 13.09
N GLY A 48 10.78 -3.41 12.77
CA GLY A 48 9.69 -2.44 12.85
C GLY A 48 8.48 -2.96 13.63
N MET A 49 7.31 -2.55 13.16
CA MET A 49 6.02 -2.96 13.70
C MET A 49 5.26 -3.78 12.66
N ARG A 50 4.57 -4.82 13.12
CA ARG A 50 3.71 -5.68 12.29
C ARG A 50 2.27 -5.58 12.77
N PHE A 51 1.35 -5.32 11.85
CA PHE A 51 -0.09 -5.35 12.13
C PHE A 51 -0.67 -6.70 11.75
N SER A 52 -1.44 -7.32 12.64
CA SER A 52 -2.17 -8.58 12.36
C SER A 52 -3.63 -8.34 11.94
N GLN A 53 -4.10 -7.09 12.00
CA GLN A 53 -5.47 -6.69 11.69
C GLN A 53 -5.49 -5.37 10.89
N HIS A 54 -4.86 -5.37 9.72
CA HIS A 54 -4.85 -4.22 8.81
C HIS A 54 -5.81 -4.45 7.65
N TYR A 55 -7.02 -3.91 7.75
CA TYR A 55 -8.08 -4.09 6.76
C TYR A 55 -7.99 -3.04 5.66
N SER A 56 -8.21 -3.44 4.40
CA SER A 56 -8.37 -2.51 3.30
C SER A 56 -9.71 -1.76 3.41
N GLY A 57 -9.76 -0.55 2.83
CA GLY A 57 -11.00 0.25 2.81
C GLY A 57 -12.10 -0.35 1.92
N SER A 58 -11.74 -1.25 1.02
CA SER A 58 -12.63 -1.96 0.09
C SER A 58 -11.93 -3.22 -0.45
N PRO A 59 -12.65 -4.28 -0.85
CA PRO A 59 -12.07 -5.48 -1.45
C PRO A 59 -11.69 -5.33 -2.94
N VAL A 60 -11.74 -4.12 -3.52
CA VAL A 60 -11.42 -3.86 -4.93
C VAL A 60 -10.45 -2.68 -5.10
N CYS A 61 -9.63 -2.74 -6.16
CA CYS A 61 -8.46 -1.88 -6.36
C CYS A 61 -8.74 -0.37 -6.26
N ALA A 62 -9.60 0.19 -7.13
CA ALA A 62 -9.79 1.63 -7.22
C ALA A 62 -10.47 2.21 -5.96
N PRO A 63 -11.53 1.60 -5.41
CA PRO A 63 -12.12 2.06 -4.14
C PRO A 63 -11.18 1.91 -2.94
N SER A 64 -10.39 0.83 -2.86
CA SER A 64 -9.41 0.63 -1.77
C SER A 64 -8.35 1.75 -1.77
N ARG A 65 -7.81 2.04 -2.95
CA ARG A 65 -6.85 3.14 -3.16
C ARG A 65 -7.49 4.50 -2.90
N SER A 66 -8.76 4.69 -3.26
CA SER A 66 -9.47 5.93 -2.96
C SER A 66 -9.60 6.19 -1.47
N VAL A 67 -9.97 5.18 -0.67
CA VAL A 67 -10.04 5.29 0.80
C VAL A 67 -8.67 5.63 1.38
N LEU A 68 -7.62 4.95 0.92
CA LEU A 68 -6.24 5.19 1.36
C LEU A 68 -5.80 6.63 1.09
N MET A 69 -6.01 7.14 -0.13
CA MET A 69 -5.51 8.45 -0.56
C MET A 69 -6.26 9.62 0.07
N THR A 70 -7.55 9.47 0.36
CA THR A 70 -8.37 10.54 0.94
C THR A 70 -8.48 10.45 2.46
N GLY A 71 -8.17 9.29 3.06
CA GLY A 71 -8.42 9.03 4.48
C GLY A 71 -9.91 8.97 4.83
N GLN A 72 -10.79 8.84 3.85
CA GLN A 72 -12.24 8.80 4.03
C GLN A 72 -12.77 7.37 3.95
N HIS A 73 -13.80 7.05 4.72
CA HIS A 73 -14.58 5.83 4.53
C HIS A 73 -15.19 5.75 3.12
N SER A 74 -15.32 4.54 2.57
CA SER A 74 -15.87 4.23 1.25
C SER A 74 -17.25 4.85 0.91
N GLY A 75 -18.09 5.18 1.89
CA GLY A 75 -19.36 5.88 1.67
C GLY A 75 -19.18 7.38 1.40
N HIS A 76 -18.02 7.95 1.74
CA HIS A 76 -17.67 9.34 1.45
C HIS A 76 -16.72 9.48 0.25
N THR A 77 -16.13 8.38 -0.24
CA THR A 77 -15.31 8.42 -1.45
C THR A 77 -16.17 8.50 -2.70
N HIS A 78 -15.67 9.22 -3.71
CA HIS A 78 -16.31 9.30 -5.03
C HIS A 78 -16.13 8.00 -5.84
N ILE A 79 -14.95 7.37 -5.73
CA ILE A 79 -14.66 6.10 -6.39
C ILE A 79 -15.21 4.96 -5.54
N ARG A 80 -16.19 4.22 -6.10
CA ARG A 80 -16.91 3.13 -5.41
C ARG A 80 -16.90 1.80 -6.18
N GLY A 81 -16.43 1.79 -7.42
CA GLY A 81 -16.22 0.60 -8.24
C GLY A 81 -14.92 0.69 -9.05
N ASN A 82 -14.58 -0.42 -9.72
CA ASN A 82 -13.56 -0.44 -10.76
C ASN A 82 -14.25 -0.16 -12.11
N ASP A 83 -14.82 1.03 -12.24
CA ASP A 83 -15.50 1.43 -13.46
C ASP A 83 -14.48 1.76 -14.56
N GLU A 84 -14.86 1.50 -15.81
CA GLU A 84 -14.06 1.93 -16.94
C GLU A 84 -14.07 3.44 -17.06
N TRP A 85 -12.91 3.98 -17.43
CA TRP A 85 -12.87 5.32 -17.94
C TRP A 85 -13.24 5.26 -19.41
N THR A 86 -14.37 5.85 -19.80
CA THR A 86 -14.89 5.80 -21.19
C THR A 86 -13.85 6.22 -22.23
N GLU A 87 -12.92 7.11 -21.85
CA GLU A 87 -11.82 7.58 -22.70
C GLU A 87 -10.75 6.51 -23.01
N ARG A 88 -10.66 5.44 -22.20
CA ARG A 88 -9.71 4.34 -22.41
C ARG A 88 -10.20 3.29 -23.41
N GLY A 89 -11.42 3.43 -23.94
CA GLY A 89 -12.03 2.45 -24.84
C GLY A 89 -12.52 1.20 -24.10
N ASP A 90 -12.83 0.14 -24.86
CA ASP A 90 -13.39 -1.12 -24.37
C ASP A 90 -12.28 -2.01 -23.77
N THR A 91 -11.90 -1.73 -22.52
CA THR A 91 -10.77 -2.38 -21.83
C THR A 91 -11.14 -3.73 -21.20
N TRP A 92 -12.39 -4.17 -21.28
CA TRP A 92 -12.79 -5.53 -20.89
C TRP A 92 -12.91 -6.49 -22.07
N ASN A 93 -12.79 -5.98 -23.29
CA ASN A 93 -12.84 -6.78 -24.50
C ASN A 93 -11.43 -7.12 -24.99
N TYR A 94 -11.05 -8.38 -24.82
CA TYR A 94 -9.76 -8.90 -25.29
C TYR A 94 -9.55 -8.78 -26.81
N ALA A 95 -10.62 -8.61 -27.59
CA ALA A 95 -10.53 -8.38 -29.03
C ALA A 95 -10.37 -6.90 -29.41
N ALA A 96 -10.57 -5.98 -28.45
CA ALA A 96 -10.42 -4.53 -28.63
C ALA A 96 -9.06 -3.99 -28.12
N MET A 97 -8.31 -4.80 -27.35
CA MET A 97 -6.90 -4.55 -27.00
C MET A 97 -5.95 -4.98 -28.12
#